data_AF-A0A178F4W7-F1
#
_entry.id   AF-A0A178F4W7-F1
#
_cell.length_a   1.000
_cell.length_b   1.000
_cell.length_c   1.000
_cell.angle_alpha   90.00
_cell.angle_beta   90.00
_cell.angle_gamma   90.00
#
_symmetry.space_group_name_H-M   'P 1'
#
loop_
_entity.id
_entity.type
_entity.pdbx_description
1 polymer ?
#
loop_
_entity_poly.entity_id
_entity_poly.type
_entity_poly.pdbx_seq_one_letter_code
_entity_poly.pdbx_strand_id
1 'polypeptide(L)'
;MTRFRPCIDLHAGQVKQIVGGTLSTKPGELKTNFVSELSAGYFAKLYRDNGLTGGHVVKLGPGNDDAAIEALKAWPDGLHIAGGITDNNAQYWLDAGAEKLVVTSYLFPDARFSIDRLQSILAAIGGDTSKLVLDLSCRKRGNTWFVAMDKWQTVTNMEITQETISMLEPYCSEFLIHAADVEGLQQGIDQELVSRLAEWCTIPVTYAGGGRGIEDLERVKEKSKGKVDLTIGSALDIFGGSGVTFEQCIEWNTLNAGQTESFGEQRLAVAHETSITDATSNNLAAQSYLLLPAAVCICLCHRASPATMKPVVSAMNAWTCCIISIFAVIILSVIGSLFKANHHSMTGSKKDTEHPAAVAASIFTAVVIYACFAVFCGFQAFLHMRSSQRGAISLN
;
A
#
# COMPACT_ATOMS: atom_id res chain seq x y z
N MET A 1 13.79 11.00 -15.07
CA MET A 1 14.73 10.23 -14.23
C MET A 1 13.95 9.86 -12.99
N THR A 2 13.73 8.56 -12.73
CA THR A 2 13.04 8.09 -11.52
C THR A 2 13.74 8.59 -10.27
N ARG A 3 12.94 9.10 -9.32
CA ARG A 3 13.33 9.52 -7.97
C ARG A 3 12.44 8.87 -6.92
N PHE A 4 13.00 8.66 -5.73
CA PHE A 4 12.20 8.60 -4.51
C PHE A 4 11.62 9.98 -4.20
N ARG A 5 10.32 10.03 -3.88
CA ARG A 5 9.62 11.22 -3.39
C ARG A 5 8.94 10.94 -2.04
N PRO A 6 9.16 11.76 -1.00
CA PRO A 6 8.60 11.51 0.32
C PRO A 6 7.13 11.97 0.44
N CYS A 7 6.43 11.47 1.46
CA CYS A 7 5.05 11.84 1.78
C CYS A 7 4.87 12.14 3.28
N ILE A 8 3.91 13.01 3.64
CA ILE A 8 3.51 13.28 5.03
C ILE A 8 2.00 13.07 5.15
N ASP A 9 1.60 11.86 5.52
CA ASP A 9 0.20 11.50 5.76
C ASP A 9 -0.28 12.05 7.10
N LEU A 10 -1.31 12.90 7.07
CA LEU A 10 -1.89 13.55 8.25
C LEU A 10 -3.30 13.02 8.53
N HIS A 11 -3.54 12.52 9.75
CA HIS A 11 -4.89 12.13 10.18
C HIS A 11 -5.17 12.56 11.63
N ALA A 12 -6.16 13.45 11.80
CA ALA A 12 -6.50 14.13 13.04
C ALA A 12 -5.30 14.90 13.64
N GLY A 13 -4.60 15.67 12.81
CA GLY A 13 -3.56 16.61 13.24
C GLY A 13 -2.22 15.99 13.62
N GLN A 14 -2.01 14.70 13.32
CA GLN A 14 -0.77 13.98 13.59
C GLN A 14 -0.32 13.22 12.33
N VAL A 15 1.00 13.01 12.20
CA VAL A 15 1.58 12.19 11.13
C VAL A 15 1.30 10.71 11.39
N LYS A 16 0.61 10.04 10.46
CA LYS A 16 0.18 8.64 10.60
C LYS A 16 0.27 7.89 9.28
N GLN A 17 0.98 6.77 9.26
CA GLN A 17 0.90 5.83 8.14
C GLN A 17 -0.27 4.88 8.35
N ILE A 18 -1.18 4.80 7.38
CA ILE A 18 -2.39 3.96 7.43
C ILE A 18 -2.33 2.81 6.42
N VAL A 19 -3.21 1.82 6.58
CA VAL A 19 -3.45 0.79 5.56
C VAL A 19 -4.57 1.25 4.62
N GLY A 20 -4.31 1.22 3.31
CA GLY A 20 -5.24 1.64 2.27
C GLY A 20 -6.62 0.98 2.40
N GLY A 21 -7.68 1.77 2.16
CA GLY A 21 -9.07 1.30 2.24
C GLY A 21 -9.61 0.98 3.65
N THR A 22 -8.80 1.01 4.71
CA THR A 22 -9.28 0.75 6.10
C THR A 22 -9.93 1.97 6.77
N LEU A 23 -9.85 3.15 6.14
CA LEU A 23 -10.30 4.44 6.68
C LEU A 23 -11.83 4.62 6.58
N SER A 24 -12.60 3.75 7.24
CA SER A 24 -14.07 3.81 7.23
C SER A 24 -14.65 4.95 8.09
N THR A 25 -15.98 5.06 8.14
CA THR A 25 -16.72 5.97 9.02
C THR A 25 -17.03 5.37 10.40
N LYS A 26 -16.66 4.10 10.66
CA LYS A 26 -16.91 3.43 11.93
C LYS A 26 -15.70 3.51 12.86
N PRO A 27 -15.85 3.88 14.14
CA PRO A 27 -14.78 3.79 15.12
C PRO A 27 -14.23 2.36 15.22
N GLY A 28 -12.90 2.22 15.11
CA GLY A 28 -12.19 0.94 15.31
C GLY A 28 -11.86 0.13 14.04
N GLU A 29 -12.32 0.52 12.84
CA GLU A 29 -11.96 -0.19 11.59
C GLU A 29 -10.64 0.32 10.96
N LEU A 30 -10.20 1.54 11.29
CA LEU A 30 -8.95 2.12 10.80
C LEU A 30 -7.71 1.37 11.33
N LYS A 31 -6.88 0.86 10.41
CA LYS A 31 -5.56 0.30 10.74
C LYS A 31 -4.47 1.33 10.49
N THR A 32 -3.83 1.79 11.56
CA THR A 32 -2.58 2.56 11.50
C THR A 32 -1.40 1.60 11.56
N ASN A 33 -0.48 1.71 10.60
CA ASN A 33 0.85 1.08 10.68
C ASN A 33 1.74 1.84 11.67
N PHE A 34 1.61 3.17 11.72
CA PHE A 34 2.40 4.04 12.61
C PHE A 34 1.64 5.32 12.98
N VAL A 35 1.97 5.88 14.14
CA VAL A 35 1.58 7.24 14.58
C VAL A 35 2.83 7.88 15.16
N SER A 36 3.23 9.04 14.62
CA SER A 36 4.43 9.71 15.11
C SER A 36 4.17 10.56 16.35
N GLU A 37 5.17 10.64 17.22
CA GLU A 37 5.29 11.69 18.25
C GLU A 37 5.90 12.98 17.66
N LEU A 38 6.50 12.90 16.48
CA LEU A 38 7.12 14.03 15.77
C LEU A 38 6.09 14.76 14.90
N SER A 39 6.24 16.08 14.81
CA SER A 39 5.30 16.96 14.13
C SER A 39 5.44 16.95 12.60
N ALA A 40 4.47 17.49 11.89
CA ALA A 40 4.52 17.54 10.42
C ALA A 40 5.64 18.50 9.94
N GLY A 41 5.87 19.57 10.69
CA GLY A 41 7.00 20.49 10.49
C GLY A 41 8.38 19.82 10.66
N TYR A 42 8.50 18.79 11.53
CA TYR A 42 9.75 18.01 11.64
C TYR A 42 10.07 17.27 10.35
N PHE A 43 9.10 16.53 9.78
CA PHE A 43 9.33 15.76 8.55
C PHE A 43 9.54 16.67 7.33
N ALA A 44 8.78 17.77 7.22
CA ALA A 44 8.99 18.74 6.15
C ALA A 44 10.39 19.39 6.23
N LYS A 45 10.88 19.72 7.44
CA LYS A 45 12.26 20.16 7.64
C LYS A 45 13.27 19.07 7.26
N LEU A 46 13.05 17.82 7.65
CA LEU A 46 13.93 16.69 7.32
C LEU A 46 14.07 16.50 5.79
N TYR A 47 12.98 16.69 5.04
CA TYR A 47 12.98 16.58 3.58
C TYR A 47 13.67 17.77 2.91
N ARG A 48 13.44 18.99 3.44
CA ARG A 48 14.11 20.23 3.02
C ARG A 48 15.62 20.17 3.19
N ASP A 49 16.06 19.77 4.39
CA ASP A 49 17.47 19.72 4.76
C ASP A 49 18.23 18.62 3.96
N ASN A 50 17.50 17.75 3.23
CA ASN A 50 18.01 16.76 2.27
C ASN A 50 17.59 17.02 0.79
N GLY A 51 16.98 18.18 0.48
CA GLY A 51 16.65 18.60 -0.90
C GLY A 51 15.59 17.77 -1.63
N LEU A 52 14.71 17.03 -0.92
CA LEU A 52 13.75 16.08 -1.52
C LEU A 52 12.48 16.75 -2.06
N THR A 53 12.60 17.46 -3.19
CA THR A 53 11.49 18.21 -3.82
C THR A 53 10.41 17.32 -4.43
N GLY A 54 9.21 17.88 -4.66
CA GLY A 54 8.09 17.17 -5.27
C GLY A 54 7.45 16.10 -4.37
N GLY A 55 7.79 16.08 -3.08
CA GLY A 55 7.08 15.33 -2.04
C GLY A 55 5.75 16.00 -1.67
N HIS A 56 4.88 15.27 -0.97
CA HIS A 56 3.49 15.73 -0.75
C HIS A 56 2.96 15.49 0.68
N VAL A 57 2.21 16.46 1.18
CA VAL A 57 1.47 16.38 2.45
C VAL A 57 0.02 15.95 2.16
N VAL A 58 -0.49 14.92 2.83
CA VAL A 58 -1.83 14.35 2.54
C VAL A 58 -2.77 14.49 3.73
N LYS A 59 -3.81 15.32 3.59
CA LYS A 59 -4.83 15.51 4.63
C LYS A 59 -5.92 14.43 4.56
N LEU A 60 -5.71 13.35 5.31
CA LEU A 60 -6.63 12.21 5.41
C LEU A 60 -7.78 12.55 6.38
N GLY A 61 -8.77 13.28 5.87
CA GLY A 61 -9.97 13.67 6.62
C GLY A 61 -9.85 15.04 7.35
N PRO A 62 -10.77 15.34 8.28
CA PRO A 62 -10.83 16.62 8.98
C PRO A 62 -9.77 16.77 10.09
N GLY A 63 -9.55 18.00 10.53
CA GLY A 63 -8.66 18.31 11.67
C GLY A 63 -7.16 18.20 11.36
N ASN A 64 -6.78 18.33 10.08
CA ASN A 64 -5.39 18.21 9.62
C ASN A 64 -4.75 19.54 9.20
N ASP A 65 -5.53 20.63 9.11
CA ASP A 65 -5.08 21.87 8.46
C ASP A 65 -3.93 22.55 9.21
N ASP A 66 -3.98 22.64 10.55
CA ASP A 66 -2.88 23.22 11.34
C ASP A 66 -1.55 22.48 11.14
N ALA A 67 -1.58 21.14 11.07
CA ALA A 67 -0.40 20.31 10.83
C ALA A 67 0.10 20.42 9.37
N ALA A 68 -0.80 20.57 8.40
CA ALA A 68 -0.41 20.87 7.02
C ALA A 68 0.27 22.24 6.91
N ILE A 69 -0.28 23.26 7.56
CA ILE A 69 0.30 24.60 7.64
C ILE A 69 1.66 24.59 8.35
N GLU A 70 1.86 23.73 9.36
CA GLU A 70 3.16 23.53 10.01
C GLU A 70 4.20 22.96 9.04
N ALA A 71 3.85 21.93 8.25
CA ALA A 71 4.72 21.34 7.24
C ALA A 71 5.08 22.36 6.14
N LEU A 72 4.09 23.06 5.56
CA LEU A 72 4.32 24.06 4.52
C LEU A 72 5.16 25.24 5.01
N LYS A 73 5.00 25.68 6.27
CA LYS A 73 5.85 26.73 6.85
C LYS A 73 7.28 26.27 7.18
N ALA A 74 7.50 24.98 7.40
CA ALA A 74 8.85 24.43 7.58
C ALA A 74 9.63 24.37 6.25
N TRP A 75 8.94 24.20 5.12
CA TRP A 75 9.51 24.31 3.77
C TRP A 75 8.56 24.96 2.76
N PRO A 76 8.53 26.30 2.71
CA PRO A 76 7.74 27.04 1.70
C PRO A 76 8.22 26.70 0.28
N ASP A 77 7.26 26.55 -0.65
CA ASP A 77 7.47 26.18 -2.05
C ASP A 77 8.29 24.89 -2.27
N GLY A 78 8.31 23.97 -1.28
CA GLY A 78 9.05 22.70 -1.37
C GLY A 78 8.22 21.42 -1.32
N LEU A 79 6.92 21.51 -1.01
CA LEU A 79 6.01 20.38 -0.88
C LEU A 79 4.67 20.67 -1.55
N HIS A 80 4.09 19.65 -2.19
CA HIS A 80 2.70 19.69 -2.64
C HIS A 80 1.72 19.44 -1.48
N ILE A 81 0.46 19.87 -1.60
CA ILE A 81 -0.61 19.64 -0.60
C ILE A 81 -1.83 18.94 -1.20
N ALA A 82 -2.27 17.87 -0.55
CA ALA A 82 -3.40 17.02 -0.95
C ALA A 82 -4.47 16.93 0.15
N GLY A 83 -5.69 16.54 -0.25
CA GLY A 83 -6.80 16.23 0.64
C GLY A 83 -7.70 17.43 0.95
N GLY A 84 -8.91 17.42 0.37
CA GLY A 84 -9.89 18.50 0.54
C GLY A 84 -9.54 19.80 -0.20
N ILE A 85 -8.76 19.71 -1.28
CA ILE A 85 -8.48 20.84 -2.19
C ILE A 85 -9.71 21.08 -3.07
N THR A 86 -10.11 22.34 -3.16
CA THR A 86 -11.26 22.84 -3.92
C THR A 86 -10.93 24.20 -4.53
N ASP A 87 -11.74 24.65 -5.50
CA ASP A 87 -11.73 26.02 -6.01
C ASP A 87 -11.77 27.08 -4.89
N ASN A 88 -12.60 26.85 -3.88
CA ASN A 88 -12.82 27.76 -2.75
C ASN A 88 -11.63 27.85 -1.76
N ASN A 89 -10.66 26.94 -1.81
CA ASN A 89 -9.47 26.99 -0.95
C ASN A 89 -8.12 26.84 -1.68
N ALA A 90 -8.12 26.76 -3.01
CA ALA A 90 -6.93 26.58 -3.83
C ALA A 90 -5.86 27.65 -3.55
N GLN A 91 -6.21 28.93 -3.71
CA GLN A 91 -5.28 30.04 -3.48
C GLN A 91 -4.76 30.09 -2.04
N TYR A 92 -5.63 29.83 -1.04
CA TYR A 92 -5.25 29.79 0.37
C TYR A 92 -4.12 28.79 0.65
N TRP A 93 -4.13 27.63 -0.01
CA TRP A 93 -3.09 26.61 0.17
C TRP A 93 -1.77 26.98 -0.51
N LEU A 94 -1.81 27.72 -1.63
CA LEU A 94 -0.62 28.32 -2.23
C LEU A 94 -0.05 29.44 -1.33
N ASP A 95 -0.89 30.35 -0.85
CA ASP A 95 -0.53 31.42 0.09
C ASP A 95 0.04 30.89 1.42
N ALA A 96 -0.34 29.68 1.82
CA ALA A 96 0.20 28.97 2.98
C ALA A 96 1.59 28.34 2.75
N GLY A 97 2.12 28.38 1.52
CA GLY A 97 3.47 27.92 1.18
C GLY A 97 3.54 26.60 0.40
N ALA A 98 2.45 26.11 -0.20
CA ALA A 98 2.49 24.91 -1.04
C ALA A 98 3.13 25.17 -2.42
N GLU A 99 4.07 24.30 -2.81
CA GLU A 99 4.65 24.34 -4.16
C GLU A 99 3.57 24.13 -5.22
N LYS A 100 2.68 23.15 -5.01
CA LYS A 100 1.56 22.80 -5.89
C LYS A 100 0.36 22.24 -5.11
N LEU A 101 -0.81 22.29 -5.74
CA LEU A 101 -2.06 21.73 -5.26
C LEU A 101 -2.32 20.35 -5.88
N VAL A 102 -2.59 19.35 -5.04
CA VAL A 102 -2.93 17.99 -5.47
C VAL A 102 -4.45 17.80 -5.36
N VAL A 103 -5.13 17.73 -6.50
CA VAL A 103 -6.59 17.61 -6.55
C VAL A 103 -7.00 16.15 -6.67
N THR A 104 -7.86 15.71 -5.74
CA THR A 104 -8.33 14.33 -5.61
C THR A 104 -9.85 14.24 -5.93
N SER A 105 -10.68 13.81 -4.98
CA SER A 105 -12.10 13.50 -5.15
C SER A 105 -12.98 14.70 -5.54
N TYR A 106 -12.49 15.94 -5.42
CA TYR A 106 -13.24 17.13 -5.87
C TYR A 106 -13.60 17.05 -7.36
N LEU A 107 -12.74 16.46 -8.20
CA LEU A 107 -12.96 16.33 -9.64
C LEU A 107 -14.05 15.29 -10.01
N PHE A 108 -14.57 14.54 -9.04
CA PHE A 108 -15.46 13.39 -9.27
C PHE A 108 -16.83 13.50 -8.57
N PRO A 109 -17.62 14.57 -8.78
CA PRO A 109 -18.99 14.64 -8.28
C PRO A 109 -19.81 13.44 -8.77
N ASP A 110 -20.60 12.83 -7.88
CA ASP A 110 -21.41 11.63 -8.14
C ASP A 110 -20.63 10.47 -8.81
N ALA A 111 -19.34 10.35 -8.46
CA ALA A 111 -18.38 9.39 -9.02
C ALA A 111 -18.19 9.49 -10.55
N ARG A 112 -18.28 10.71 -11.10
CA ARG A 112 -18.06 11.04 -12.51
C ARG A 112 -17.13 12.22 -12.65
N PHE A 113 -16.17 12.15 -13.56
CA PHE A 113 -15.26 13.26 -13.84
C PHE A 113 -16.02 14.53 -14.30
N SER A 114 -15.69 15.68 -13.71
CA SER A 114 -16.23 17.00 -14.08
C SER A 114 -15.09 17.92 -14.54
N ILE A 115 -15.09 18.20 -15.85
CA ILE A 115 -14.20 19.20 -16.46
C ILE A 115 -14.46 20.61 -15.91
N ASP A 116 -15.71 20.94 -15.61
CA ASP A 116 -16.10 22.24 -15.05
C ASP A 116 -15.39 22.50 -13.72
N ARG A 117 -15.28 21.48 -12.86
CA ARG A 117 -14.56 21.57 -11.58
C ARG A 117 -13.05 21.70 -11.75
N LEU A 118 -12.47 21.04 -12.75
CA LEU A 118 -11.04 21.23 -13.10
C LEU A 118 -10.79 22.67 -13.56
N GLN A 119 -11.68 23.21 -14.39
CA GLN A 119 -11.64 24.60 -14.84
C GLN A 119 -11.87 25.60 -13.68
N SER A 120 -12.77 25.32 -12.74
CA SER A 120 -12.99 26.15 -11.55
C SER A 120 -11.76 26.26 -10.66
N ILE A 121 -11.03 25.16 -10.44
CA ILE A 121 -9.76 25.22 -9.69
C ILE A 121 -8.71 26.02 -10.45
N LEU A 122 -8.54 25.78 -11.76
CA LEU A 122 -7.59 26.55 -12.57
C LEU A 122 -7.92 28.04 -12.57
N ALA A 123 -9.20 28.42 -12.70
CA ALA A 123 -9.63 29.82 -12.60
C ALA A 123 -9.32 30.43 -11.22
N ALA A 124 -9.48 29.66 -10.14
CA ALA A 124 -9.17 30.10 -8.78
C ALA A 124 -7.67 30.34 -8.51
N ILE A 125 -6.78 29.77 -9.34
CA ILE A 125 -5.32 29.98 -9.30
C ILE A 125 -4.79 30.75 -10.53
N GLY A 126 -5.64 31.56 -11.17
CA GLY A 126 -5.25 32.44 -12.27
C GLY A 126 -4.91 31.75 -13.60
N GLY A 127 -5.23 30.45 -13.74
CA GLY A 127 -4.95 29.63 -14.92
C GLY A 127 -3.60 28.89 -14.87
N ASP A 128 -2.85 28.95 -13.76
CA ASP A 128 -1.51 28.38 -13.67
C ASP A 128 -1.53 26.86 -13.50
N THR A 129 -1.37 26.12 -14.60
CA THR A 129 -1.24 24.65 -14.60
C THR A 129 0.07 24.15 -13.97
N SER A 130 1.09 25.00 -13.80
CA SER A 130 2.34 24.63 -13.11
C SER A 130 2.11 24.38 -11.62
N LYS A 131 1.10 25.03 -11.04
CA LYS A 131 0.66 24.87 -9.65
C LYS A 131 -0.34 23.72 -9.44
N LEU A 132 -0.67 22.93 -10.46
CA LEU A 132 -1.62 21.81 -10.35
C LEU A 132 -0.98 20.43 -10.54
N VAL A 133 -1.40 19.49 -9.70
CA VAL A 133 -1.15 18.05 -9.78
C VAL A 133 -2.51 17.33 -9.72
N LEU A 134 -2.71 16.33 -10.58
CA LEU A 134 -3.94 15.53 -10.58
C LEU A 134 -3.68 14.17 -9.95
N ASP A 135 -4.44 13.82 -8.91
CA ASP A 135 -4.34 12.53 -8.23
C ASP A 135 -5.41 11.56 -8.76
N LEU A 136 -4.96 10.59 -9.55
CA LEU A 136 -5.80 9.56 -10.15
C LEU A 136 -5.62 8.25 -9.38
N SER A 137 -5.87 8.31 -8.08
CA SER A 137 -5.94 7.14 -7.19
C SER A 137 -6.88 6.07 -7.76
N CYS A 138 -6.45 4.81 -7.80
CA CYS A 138 -7.09 3.79 -8.65
C CYS A 138 -7.16 2.40 -8.02
N ARG A 139 -8.12 1.59 -8.50
CA ARG A 139 -8.21 0.15 -8.24
C ARG A 139 -8.20 -0.66 -9.53
N LYS A 140 -7.59 -1.83 -9.51
CA LYS A 140 -7.54 -2.76 -10.65
C LYS A 140 -8.86 -3.54 -10.78
N ARG A 141 -9.36 -3.65 -12.01
CA ARG A 141 -10.58 -4.40 -12.37
C ARG A 141 -10.28 -5.25 -13.61
N GLY A 142 -9.96 -6.52 -13.38
CA GLY A 142 -9.46 -7.39 -14.45
C GLY A 142 -8.10 -6.89 -14.94
N ASN A 143 -8.02 -6.49 -16.21
CA ASN A 143 -6.79 -6.11 -16.90
C ASN A 143 -6.61 -4.59 -17.06
N THR A 144 -7.36 -3.78 -16.30
CA THR A 144 -7.30 -2.31 -16.36
C THR A 144 -7.56 -1.70 -14.97
N TRP A 145 -7.42 -0.38 -14.82
CA TRP A 145 -7.56 0.35 -13.57
C TRP A 145 -8.62 1.45 -13.69
N PHE A 146 -9.46 1.59 -12.68
CA PHE A 146 -10.46 2.64 -12.59
C PHE A 146 -10.14 3.57 -11.43
N VAL A 147 -10.34 4.88 -11.65
CA VAL A 147 -10.19 5.89 -10.60
C VAL A 147 -11.18 5.61 -9.48
N ALA A 148 -10.68 5.63 -8.24
CA ALA A 148 -11.44 5.42 -7.03
C ALA A 148 -11.37 6.67 -6.14
N MET A 149 -12.47 6.96 -5.45
CA MET A 149 -12.62 8.08 -4.54
C MET A 149 -13.16 7.59 -3.19
N ASP A 150 -13.48 8.53 -2.28
CA ASP A 150 -14.01 8.24 -0.95
C ASP A 150 -13.17 7.21 -0.19
N LYS A 151 -11.85 7.42 -0.16
CA LYS A 151 -10.88 6.55 0.52
C LYS A 151 -10.92 5.11 -0.03
N TRP A 152 -11.06 5.03 -1.36
CA TRP A 152 -11.09 3.84 -2.19
C TRP A 152 -12.34 2.95 -1.99
N GLN A 153 -13.43 3.52 -1.48
CA GLN A 153 -14.71 2.82 -1.29
C GLN A 153 -15.61 2.97 -2.53
N THR A 154 -15.60 4.13 -3.17
CA THR A 154 -16.37 4.43 -4.37
C THR A 154 -15.47 4.32 -5.60
N VAL A 155 -15.78 3.44 -6.55
CA VAL A 155 -15.06 3.38 -7.84
C VAL A 155 -15.87 4.11 -8.90
N THR A 156 -15.23 5.05 -9.59
CA THR A 156 -15.84 5.93 -10.60
C THR A 156 -16.08 5.23 -11.94
N ASN A 157 -16.64 5.96 -12.90
CA ASN A 157 -16.70 5.53 -14.30
C ASN A 157 -15.46 5.88 -15.14
N MET A 158 -14.42 6.51 -14.56
CA MET A 158 -13.19 6.85 -15.27
C MET A 158 -12.19 5.70 -15.17
N GLU A 159 -11.88 5.09 -16.32
CA GLU A 159 -10.74 4.21 -16.51
C GLU A 159 -9.45 5.04 -16.62
N ILE A 160 -8.28 4.48 -16.29
CA ILE A 160 -6.99 5.11 -16.56
C ILE A 160 -6.40 4.47 -17.82
N THR A 161 -6.42 5.23 -18.91
CA THR A 161 -5.90 4.87 -20.23
C THR A 161 -5.04 6.01 -20.81
N GLN A 162 -4.40 5.77 -21.95
CA GLN A 162 -3.65 6.80 -22.67
C GLN A 162 -4.54 8.00 -23.02
N GLU A 163 -5.76 7.75 -23.48
CA GLU A 163 -6.73 8.78 -23.88
C GLU A 163 -7.13 9.66 -22.70
N THR A 164 -7.34 9.08 -21.51
CA THR A 164 -7.68 9.87 -20.31
C THR A 164 -6.49 10.66 -19.79
N ILE A 165 -5.26 10.12 -19.89
CA ILE A 165 -4.04 10.85 -19.53
C ILE A 165 -3.84 12.03 -20.48
N SER A 166 -3.84 11.81 -21.79
CA SER A 166 -3.67 12.88 -22.79
C SER A 166 -4.80 13.93 -22.79
N MET A 167 -6.00 13.58 -22.30
CA MET A 167 -7.10 14.53 -22.09
C MET A 167 -6.84 15.45 -20.88
N LEU A 168 -6.16 14.95 -19.85
CA LEU A 168 -5.88 15.66 -18.58
C LEU A 168 -4.56 16.43 -18.58
N GLU A 169 -3.54 15.98 -19.32
CA GLU A 169 -2.22 16.62 -19.39
C GLU A 169 -2.23 18.14 -19.66
N PRO A 170 -3.11 18.72 -20.52
CA PRO A 170 -3.15 20.16 -20.76
C PRO A 170 -3.52 21.01 -19.52
N TYR A 171 -3.99 20.39 -18.44
CA TYR A 171 -4.53 21.06 -17.26
C TYR A 171 -3.63 20.97 -16.01
N CYS A 172 -2.51 20.24 -16.04
CA CYS A 172 -1.62 20.08 -14.89
C CYS A 172 -0.14 19.96 -15.30
N SER A 173 0.75 19.96 -14.30
CA SER A 173 2.19 19.78 -14.49
C SER A 173 2.73 18.42 -14.02
N GLU A 174 1.91 17.64 -13.34
CA GLU A 174 2.26 16.30 -12.84
C GLU A 174 0.99 15.47 -12.58
N PHE A 175 1.12 14.15 -12.68
CA PHE A 175 0.16 13.20 -12.09
C PHE A 175 0.71 12.54 -10.83
N LEU A 176 -0.18 12.32 -9.86
CA LEU A 176 0.04 11.41 -8.73
C LEU A 176 -0.89 10.20 -8.91
N ILE A 177 -0.37 8.97 -8.84
CA ILE A 177 -1.14 7.75 -9.09
C ILE A 177 -1.03 6.82 -7.89
N HIS A 178 -2.02 6.88 -6.99
CA HIS A 178 -2.11 5.95 -5.87
C HIS A 178 -2.71 4.61 -6.30
N ALA A 179 -1.98 3.50 -6.09
CA ALA A 179 -2.48 2.15 -6.32
C ALA A 179 -3.14 1.60 -5.03
N ALA A 180 -4.44 1.87 -4.89
CA ALA A 180 -5.22 1.60 -3.68
C ALA A 180 -5.25 0.12 -3.23
N ASP A 181 -5.05 -0.82 -4.16
CA ASP A 181 -5.06 -2.25 -3.86
C ASP A 181 -3.75 -2.77 -3.24
N VAL A 182 -2.68 -1.97 -3.20
CA VAL A 182 -1.38 -2.30 -2.57
C VAL A 182 -0.92 -1.26 -1.52
N GLU A 183 -1.62 -0.13 -1.39
CA GLU A 183 -1.31 0.97 -0.49
C GLU A 183 -1.28 0.55 1.00
N GLY A 184 -0.18 0.85 1.69
CA GLY A 184 0.02 0.50 3.11
C GLY A 184 0.09 -1.01 3.42
N LEU A 185 -0.03 -1.89 2.41
CA LEU A 185 0.02 -3.35 2.56
C LEU A 185 1.43 -3.94 2.42
N GLN A 186 2.40 -3.19 1.92
CA GLN A 186 3.79 -3.63 1.70
C GLN A 186 3.91 -4.91 0.84
N GLN A 187 3.05 -5.07 -0.17
CA GLN A 187 3.03 -6.26 -1.05
C GLN A 187 3.83 -6.09 -2.35
N GLY A 188 4.32 -4.87 -2.64
CA GLY A 188 5.00 -4.51 -3.88
C GLY A 188 4.16 -3.63 -4.80
N ILE A 189 4.81 -3.06 -5.82
CA ILE A 189 4.21 -2.16 -6.80
C ILE A 189 3.42 -2.92 -7.89
N ASP A 190 2.40 -2.28 -8.48
CA ASP A 190 1.82 -2.75 -9.75
C ASP A 190 2.78 -2.39 -10.91
N GLN A 191 3.68 -3.31 -11.23
CA GLN A 191 4.66 -3.17 -12.31
C GLN A 191 4.02 -2.96 -13.69
N GLU A 192 2.79 -3.46 -13.90
CA GLU A 192 2.08 -3.30 -15.16
C GLU A 192 1.59 -1.84 -15.28
N LEU A 193 0.96 -1.30 -14.23
CA LEU A 193 0.56 0.11 -14.17
C LEU A 193 1.77 1.04 -14.33
N VAL A 194 2.87 0.79 -13.63
CA VAL A 194 4.11 1.59 -13.76
C VAL A 194 4.67 1.55 -15.20
N SER A 195 4.57 0.41 -15.88
CA SER A 195 4.96 0.29 -17.30
C SER A 195 4.03 1.15 -18.18
N ARG A 196 2.71 1.08 -17.95
CA ARG A 196 1.70 1.86 -18.70
C ARG A 196 1.82 3.35 -18.50
N LEU A 197 2.02 3.84 -17.27
CA LEU A 197 2.24 5.26 -16.99
C LEU A 197 3.46 5.81 -17.74
N ALA A 198 4.51 5.00 -17.94
CA ALA A 198 5.68 5.37 -18.73
C ALA A 198 5.43 5.35 -20.25
N GLU A 199 4.42 4.64 -20.73
CA GLU A 199 3.96 4.70 -22.13
C GLU A 199 3.02 5.89 -22.35
N TRP A 200 2.12 6.16 -21.40
CA TRP A 200 1.02 7.12 -21.54
C TRP A 200 1.40 8.56 -21.18
N CYS A 201 2.18 8.78 -20.12
CA CYS A 201 2.53 10.13 -19.67
C CYS A 201 3.68 10.73 -20.47
N THR A 202 3.49 11.99 -20.87
CA THR A 202 4.48 12.91 -21.43
C THR A 202 5.00 13.87 -20.36
N ILE A 203 4.15 14.26 -19.40
CA ILE A 203 4.51 15.07 -18.22
C ILE A 203 5.03 14.19 -17.05
N PRO A 204 5.66 14.77 -16.01
CA PRO A 204 6.04 14.04 -14.81
C PRO A 204 4.90 13.23 -14.18
N VAL A 205 5.23 12.05 -13.65
CA VAL A 205 4.27 11.18 -12.97
C VAL A 205 4.92 10.48 -11.78
N THR A 206 4.28 10.63 -10.62
CA THR A 206 4.64 9.98 -9.36
C THR A 206 3.69 8.82 -9.10
N TYR A 207 4.21 7.61 -8.97
CA TYR A 207 3.44 6.43 -8.54
C TYR A 207 3.57 6.25 -7.02
N ALA A 208 2.46 5.95 -6.35
CA ALA A 208 2.40 5.75 -4.90
C ALA A 208 1.66 4.45 -4.54
N GLY A 209 2.16 3.74 -3.53
CA GLY A 209 1.53 2.53 -2.99
C GLY A 209 2.34 1.24 -3.20
N GLY A 210 2.29 0.35 -2.20
CA GLY A 210 2.89 -0.98 -2.26
C GLY A 210 4.43 -1.07 -2.14
N GLY A 211 5.17 0.01 -2.39
CA GLY A 211 6.64 0.02 -2.32
C GLY A 211 7.20 -0.39 -0.95
N ARG A 212 8.13 -1.34 -0.95
CA ARG A 212 8.73 -1.96 0.26
C ARG A 212 10.15 -1.50 0.54
N GLY A 213 10.92 -1.17 -0.49
CA GLY A 213 12.34 -0.84 -0.35
C GLY A 213 13.03 -0.50 -1.66
N ILE A 214 14.36 -0.47 -1.64
CA ILE A 214 15.19 -0.04 -2.77
C ILE A 214 14.98 -0.93 -4.02
N GLU A 215 14.64 -2.20 -3.86
CA GLU A 215 14.33 -3.09 -4.99
C GLU A 215 13.05 -2.68 -5.72
N ASP A 216 12.11 -1.99 -5.06
CA ASP A 216 10.94 -1.42 -5.72
C ASP A 216 11.26 -0.07 -6.42
N LEU A 217 12.24 0.71 -5.94
CA LEU A 217 12.80 1.86 -6.69
C LEU A 217 13.47 1.40 -7.99
N GLU A 218 14.34 0.38 -7.93
CA GLU A 218 14.99 -0.18 -9.13
C GLU A 218 13.95 -0.80 -10.09
N ARG A 219 12.91 -1.48 -9.59
CA ARG A 219 11.81 -1.95 -10.45
C ARG A 219 11.05 -0.81 -11.11
N VAL A 220 10.75 0.30 -10.41
CA VAL A 220 10.13 1.47 -11.04
C VAL A 220 11.06 2.08 -12.11
N LYS A 221 12.35 2.23 -11.82
CA LYS A 221 13.36 2.72 -12.78
C LYS A 221 13.44 1.82 -14.02
N GLU A 222 13.47 0.50 -13.85
CA GLU A 222 13.51 -0.49 -14.93
C GLU A 222 12.23 -0.44 -15.78
N LYS A 223 11.05 -0.66 -15.17
CA LYS A 223 9.78 -0.75 -15.90
C LYS A 223 9.37 0.56 -16.56
N SER A 224 9.65 1.70 -15.90
CA SER A 224 9.36 3.02 -16.47
C SER A 224 10.44 3.57 -17.40
N LYS A 225 11.58 2.87 -17.56
CA LYS A 225 12.77 3.38 -18.27
C LYS A 225 13.24 4.74 -17.72
N GLY A 226 13.10 4.94 -16.41
CA GLY A 226 13.44 6.19 -15.71
C GLY A 226 12.44 7.33 -15.87
N LYS A 227 11.17 7.08 -16.25
CA LYS A 227 10.12 8.11 -16.41
C LYS A 227 9.28 8.37 -15.16
N VAL A 228 8.95 7.32 -14.40
CA VAL A 228 8.00 7.37 -13.27
C VAL A 228 8.79 7.51 -11.97
N ASP A 229 8.34 8.38 -11.07
CA ASP A 229 8.89 8.51 -9.70
C ASP A 229 8.13 7.60 -8.72
N LEU A 230 8.73 7.25 -7.58
CA LEU A 230 8.13 6.36 -6.58
C LEU A 230 8.03 7.04 -5.20
N THR A 231 6.84 7.03 -4.64
CA THR A 231 6.62 7.36 -3.23
C THR A 231 6.62 6.12 -2.35
N ILE A 232 7.41 6.17 -1.27
CA ILE A 232 7.46 5.17 -0.20
C ILE A 232 7.05 5.87 1.10
N GLY A 233 6.00 5.37 1.74
CA GLY A 233 5.54 5.79 3.07
C GLY A 233 5.90 4.74 4.11
N SER A 234 4.92 3.95 4.54
CA SER A 234 4.96 3.00 5.67
C SER A 234 6.10 1.97 5.74
N ALA A 235 6.92 1.81 4.70
CA ALA A 235 8.11 0.94 4.73
C ALA A 235 9.37 1.64 5.26
N LEU A 236 9.37 2.98 5.34
CA LEU A 236 10.46 3.81 5.86
C LEU A 236 10.60 3.70 7.38
N ASP A 237 11.84 3.60 7.84
CA ASP A 237 12.24 3.66 9.26
C ASP A 237 11.76 4.92 10.00
N ILE A 238 11.80 6.10 9.37
CA ILE A 238 11.27 7.36 9.92
C ILE A 238 9.76 7.33 10.19
N PHE A 239 9.05 6.33 9.66
CA PHE A 239 7.65 6.03 9.94
C PHE A 239 7.45 4.65 10.60
N GLY A 240 8.44 4.14 11.33
CA GLY A 240 8.36 2.87 12.06
C GLY A 240 8.34 1.62 11.18
N GLY A 241 8.59 1.76 9.88
CA GLY A 241 8.80 0.64 8.96
C GLY A 241 10.18 0.01 9.13
N SER A 242 10.41 -1.11 8.44
CA SER A 242 11.69 -1.82 8.43
C SER A 242 12.07 -2.36 7.04
N GLY A 243 11.52 -1.77 5.98
CA GLY A 243 11.76 -2.20 4.60
C GLY A 243 12.90 -1.46 3.91
N VAL A 244 13.12 -0.19 4.29
CA VAL A 244 14.20 0.67 3.79
C VAL A 244 14.43 1.83 4.75
N THR A 245 15.66 2.32 4.87
CA THR A 245 15.94 3.54 5.63
C THR A 245 15.76 4.79 4.77
N PHE A 246 15.35 5.89 5.39
CA PHE A 246 15.26 7.19 4.73
C PHE A 246 16.60 7.62 4.09
N GLU A 247 17.73 7.32 4.75
CA GLU A 247 19.08 7.56 4.23
C GLU A 247 19.34 6.80 2.92
N GLN A 248 19.00 5.50 2.86
CA GLN A 248 19.17 4.69 1.64
C GLN A 248 18.39 5.27 0.46
N CYS A 249 17.23 5.88 0.69
CA CYS A 249 16.46 6.56 -0.35
C CYS A 249 17.12 7.88 -0.81
N ILE A 250 17.82 8.60 0.06
CA ILE A 250 18.61 9.81 -0.30
C ILE A 250 19.87 9.41 -1.08
N GLU A 251 20.61 8.40 -0.61
CA GLU A 251 21.75 7.82 -1.32
C GLU A 251 21.34 7.36 -2.72
N TRP A 252 20.20 6.66 -2.84
CA TRP A 252 19.66 6.20 -4.12
C TRP A 252 19.35 7.36 -5.06
N ASN A 253 18.66 8.40 -4.60
CA ASN A 253 18.40 9.61 -5.40
C ASN A 253 19.70 10.26 -5.89
N THR A 254 20.70 10.37 -5.01
CA THR A 254 22.00 10.99 -5.31
C THR A 254 22.80 10.21 -6.35
N LEU A 255 22.91 8.88 -6.18
CA LEU A 255 23.62 8.00 -7.11
C LEU A 255 22.97 8.00 -8.51
N ASN A 256 21.64 8.02 -8.56
CA ASN A 256 20.91 7.99 -9.84
C ASN A 256 20.89 9.35 -10.55
N ALA A 257 21.07 10.47 -9.84
CA ALA A 257 21.25 11.78 -10.46
C ALA A 257 22.54 11.82 -11.31
N GLY A 258 23.68 11.45 -10.72
CA GLY A 258 24.98 11.45 -11.42
C GLY A 258 25.08 10.48 -12.61
N GLN A 259 24.29 9.40 -12.63
CA GLN A 259 24.19 8.51 -13.80
C GLN A 259 23.55 9.18 -15.02
N THR A 260 22.79 10.27 -14.85
CA THR A 260 22.09 10.93 -15.97
C THR A 260 23.02 11.82 -16.79
N GLU A 261 24.00 12.47 -16.15
CA GLU A 261 24.93 13.39 -16.83
C GLU A 261 25.96 12.65 -17.70
N SER A 262 26.55 11.56 -17.20
CA SER A 262 27.54 10.76 -17.94
C SER A 262 26.95 10.04 -19.17
N PHE A 263 25.69 9.59 -19.10
CA PHE A 263 24.96 9.09 -20.27
C PHE A 263 24.58 10.19 -21.28
N GLY A 264 24.55 11.46 -20.86
CA GLY A 264 24.36 12.61 -21.74
C GLY A 264 25.54 12.79 -22.69
N GLU A 265 26.77 12.80 -22.15
CA GLU A 265 28.00 12.90 -22.96
C GLU A 265 28.18 11.69 -23.88
N GLN A 266 27.98 10.47 -23.39
CA GLN A 266 28.16 9.27 -24.22
C GLN A 266 27.18 9.17 -25.40
N ARG A 267 25.97 9.74 -25.30
CA ARG A 267 25.01 9.75 -26.42
C ARG A 267 25.45 10.59 -27.62
N LEU A 268 26.31 11.60 -27.41
CA LEU A 268 26.89 12.38 -28.51
C LEU A 268 28.01 11.62 -29.25
N ALA A 269 28.60 10.58 -28.65
CA ALA A 269 29.74 9.84 -29.20
C ALA A 269 29.39 8.59 -30.01
N VAL A 270 28.17 8.05 -29.88
CA VAL A 270 27.79 6.72 -30.44
C VAL A 270 26.90 6.82 -31.69
N ALA A 271 26.58 8.01 -32.16
CA ALA A 271 25.70 8.25 -33.31
C ALA A 271 26.35 8.03 -34.69
N HIS A 272 27.35 7.13 -34.83
CA HIS A 272 28.06 6.96 -36.11
C HIS A 272 28.73 5.58 -36.37
N GLU A 273 28.03 4.45 -36.18
CA GLU A 273 28.30 3.21 -36.95
C GLU A 273 27.24 2.12 -36.74
N THR A 274 26.53 1.70 -37.81
CA THR A 274 26.15 0.30 -38.12
C THR A 274 25.38 0.20 -39.44
N SER A 275 25.77 -0.74 -40.31
CA SER A 275 25.03 -1.21 -41.50
C SER A 275 25.59 -2.58 -41.94
N ILE A 276 24.98 -3.26 -42.93
CA ILE A 276 25.32 -4.63 -43.42
C ILE A 276 24.84 -5.70 -42.40
N THR A 277 23.74 -6.46 -42.60
CA THR A 277 23.42 -7.56 -43.57
C THR A 277 24.34 -8.81 -43.42
N ASP A 278 23.94 -10.06 -43.70
CA ASP A 278 22.76 -10.60 -44.41
C ASP A 278 22.34 -12.02 -43.87
N ALA A 279 21.53 -12.78 -44.63
CA ALA A 279 20.72 -13.94 -44.19
C ALA A 279 21.32 -15.37 -44.39
N THR A 280 20.48 -16.40 -44.14
CA THR A 280 20.42 -17.80 -44.72
C THR A 280 20.45 -19.06 -43.81
N SER A 281 19.24 -19.51 -43.40
CA SER A 281 18.60 -20.85 -43.59
C SER A 281 19.29 -22.25 -43.42
N ASN A 282 18.50 -23.21 -42.88
CA ASN A 282 18.40 -24.68 -43.19
C ASN A 282 19.53 -25.65 -42.66
N ASN A 283 19.32 -26.88 -42.15
CA ASN A 283 18.26 -27.92 -42.31
C ASN A 283 18.50 -29.16 -41.38
N LEU A 284 17.63 -30.20 -41.46
CA LEU A 284 17.74 -31.60 -40.96
C LEU A 284 17.69 -31.81 -39.43
N ALA A 285 17.20 -32.91 -38.82
CA ALA A 285 16.33 -34.09 -39.04
C ALA A 285 16.51 -34.98 -37.74
N ALA A 286 15.76 -36.03 -37.35
CA ALA A 286 14.68 -36.84 -37.93
C ALA A 286 13.86 -37.61 -36.83
N GLN A 287 12.76 -38.28 -37.21
CA GLN A 287 12.15 -39.52 -36.63
C GLN A 287 11.58 -39.49 -35.17
N SER A 288 10.30 -39.77 -34.83
CA SER A 288 9.31 -40.87 -35.10
C SER A 288 9.45 -42.09 -34.15
N TYR A 289 8.42 -42.73 -33.55
CA TYR A 289 6.93 -42.72 -33.64
C TYR A 289 6.29 -42.69 -32.20
N LEU A 290 5.10 -43.18 -31.77
CA LEU A 290 3.95 -43.97 -32.31
C LEU A 290 2.64 -43.66 -31.50
N LEU A 291 1.65 -44.57 -31.37
CA LEU A 291 0.25 -44.27 -30.95
C LEU A 291 -0.48 -45.38 -30.13
N LEU A 292 -1.29 -44.95 -29.13
CA LEU A 292 -2.62 -45.47 -28.68
C LEU A 292 -2.80 -46.96 -28.22
N PRO A 293 -3.97 -47.38 -27.62
CA PRO A 293 -5.07 -46.65 -26.95
C PRO A 293 -5.46 -47.21 -25.53
N ALA A 294 -6.55 -46.68 -24.97
CA ALA A 294 -7.12 -46.88 -23.62
C ALA A 294 -7.76 -48.26 -23.28
N ALA A 295 -8.03 -48.47 -21.99
CA ALA A 295 -9.01 -49.42 -21.46
C ALA A 295 -9.69 -48.90 -20.16
N VAL A 296 -10.93 -49.32 -19.89
CA VAL A 296 -11.74 -48.95 -18.70
C VAL A 296 -11.80 -50.11 -17.71
N CYS A 297 -11.87 -49.83 -16.40
CA CYS A 297 -12.30 -50.83 -15.42
C CYS A 297 -13.19 -50.20 -14.32
N ILE A 298 -14.32 -50.84 -14.05
CA ILE A 298 -15.28 -50.48 -12.99
C ILE A 298 -15.10 -51.47 -11.84
N CYS A 299 -15.04 -51.01 -10.60
CA CYS A 299 -15.14 -51.90 -9.44
C CYS A 299 -15.93 -51.25 -8.30
N LEU A 300 -17.12 -51.78 -8.04
CA LEU A 300 -17.95 -51.46 -6.88
C LEU A 300 -17.48 -52.31 -5.68
N CYS A 301 -17.16 -51.68 -4.55
CA CYS A 301 -17.02 -52.40 -3.29
C CYS A 301 -17.53 -51.56 -2.11
N HIS A 302 -18.72 -51.92 -1.62
CA HIS A 302 -19.40 -51.21 -0.54
C HIS A 302 -19.01 -51.82 0.81
N ARG A 303 -18.23 -51.12 1.63
CA ARG A 303 -17.98 -51.47 3.04
C ARG A 303 -18.28 -50.29 3.95
N ALA A 304 -19.34 -50.41 4.75
CA ALA A 304 -19.60 -49.50 5.84
C ALA A 304 -18.46 -49.58 6.87
N SER A 305 -17.76 -48.47 7.07
CA SER A 305 -16.80 -48.32 8.17
C SER A 305 -17.50 -47.70 9.38
N PRO A 306 -17.08 -48.00 10.62
CA PRO A 306 -17.53 -47.24 11.79
C PRO A 306 -17.16 -45.75 11.61
N ALA A 307 -18.00 -44.85 12.13
CA ALA A 307 -17.92 -43.41 11.88
C ALA A 307 -16.56 -42.82 12.33
N THR A 308 -15.62 -42.74 11.40
CA THR A 308 -14.30 -42.14 11.60
C THR A 308 -14.41 -40.63 11.45
N MET A 309 -14.51 -39.91 12.57
CA MET A 309 -14.40 -38.44 12.55
C MET A 309 -13.06 -38.04 11.90
N LYS A 310 -13.17 -37.44 10.72
CA LYS A 310 -12.03 -36.83 10.02
C LYS A 310 -11.79 -35.44 10.60
N PRO A 311 -10.53 -34.99 10.72
CA PRO A 311 -10.26 -33.62 11.10
C PRO A 311 -10.78 -32.64 10.02
N VAL A 312 -11.37 -31.53 10.47
CA VAL A 312 -12.01 -30.49 9.64
C VAL A 312 -11.04 -29.34 9.33
N VAL A 313 -10.01 -29.18 10.17
CA VAL A 313 -8.97 -28.14 10.05
C VAL A 313 -7.63 -28.80 9.70
N SER A 314 -6.76 -28.14 8.94
CA SER A 314 -5.42 -28.67 8.60
C SER A 314 -4.54 -28.87 9.86
N ALA A 315 -3.59 -29.79 9.80
CA ALA A 315 -2.77 -30.16 10.95
C ALA A 315 -1.98 -28.98 11.53
N MET A 316 -1.35 -28.16 10.67
CA MET A 316 -0.62 -26.96 11.08
C MET A 316 -1.56 -25.94 11.75
N ASN A 317 -2.70 -25.63 11.12
CA ASN A 317 -3.63 -24.63 11.66
C ASN A 317 -4.25 -25.10 12.99
N ALA A 318 -4.51 -26.40 13.15
CA ALA A 318 -4.98 -26.99 14.41
C ALA A 318 -3.94 -26.87 15.53
N TRP A 319 -2.67 -27.19 15.26
CA TRP A 319 -1.58 -27.04 16.23
C TRP A 319 -1.31 -25.58 16.59
N THR A 320 -1.16 -24.69 15.61
CA THR A 320 -0.91 -23.26 15.83
C THR A 320 -2.04 -22.60 16.60
N CYS A 321 -3.31 -22.88 16.26
CA CYS A 321 -4.46 -22.36 16.99
C CYS A 321 -4.54 -22.89 18.42
N CYS A 322 -4.26 -24.19 18.64
CA CYS A 322 -4.21 -24.79 19.98
C CYS A 322 -3.16 -24.10 20.87
N ILE A 323 -1.93 -23.93 20.36
CA ILE A 323 -0.82 -23.29 21.08
C ILE A 323 -1.15 -21.84 21.42
N ILE A 324 -1.60 -21.04 20.44
CA ILE A 324 -1.97 -19.64 20.65
C ILE A 324 -3.11 -19.52 21.68
N SER A 325 -4.11 -20.40 21.60
CA SER A 325 -5.24 -20.40 22.55
C SER A 325 -4.81 -20.71 23.98
N ILE A 326 -3.85 -21.62 24.18
CA ILE A 326 -3.29 -21.93 25.52
C ILE A 326 -2.55 -20.72 26.09
N PHE A 327 -1.68 -20.07 25.30
CA PHE A 327 -0.99 -18.84 25.74
C PHE A 327 -1.97 -17.69 26.02
N ALA A 328 -2.99 -17.51 25.18
CA ALA A 328 -4.05 -16.52 25.39
C ALA A 328 -4.82 -16.77 26.70
N VAL A 329 -5.22 -18.02 26.99
CA VAL A 329 -5.86 -18.41 28.26
C VAL A 329 -4.98 -18.03 29.45
N ILE A 330 -3.69 -18.34 29.42
CA ILE A 330 -2.75 -18.04 30.53
C ILE A 330 -2.61 -16.52 30.72
N ILE A 331 -2.26 -15.79 29.67
CA ILE A 331 -1.98 -14.35 29.72
C ILE A 331 -3.22 -13.56 30.13
N LEU A 332 -4.38 -13.84 29.51
CA LEU A 332 -5.63 -13.15 29.83
C LEU A 332 -6.15 -13.52 31.22
N SER A 333 -5.90 -14.72 31.74
CA SER A 333 -6.25 -15.07 33.13
C SER A 333 -5.46 -14.25 34.14
N VAL A 334 -4.17 -13.99 33.88
CA VAL A 334 -3.34 -13.12 34.73
C VAL A 334 -3.83 -11.67 34.65
N ILE A 335 -4.00 -11.12 33.44
CA ILE A 335 -4.43 -9.73 33.22
C ILE A 335 -5.84 -9.48 33.81
N GLY A 336 -6.79 -10.39 33.58
CA GLY A 336 -8.14 -10.32 34.15
C GLY A 336 -8.16 -10.42 35.67
N SER A 337 -7.24 -11.18 36.26
CA SER A 337 -7.06 -11.25 37.71
C SER A 337 -6.48 -9.96 38.30
N LEU A 338 -5.53 -9.31 37.61
CA LEU A 338 -4.97 -8.03 38.03
C LEU A 338 -5.99 -6.88 37.96
N PHE A 339 -6.83 -6.84 36.92
CA PHE A 339 -7.98 -5.91 36.85
C PHE A 339 -9.01 -6.20 37.95
N LYS A 340 -9.36 -7.47 38.18
CA LYS A 340 -10.30 -7.87 39.24
C LYS A 340 -9.79 -7.52 40.65
N ALA A 341 -8.47 -7.50 40.85
CA ALA A 341 -7.82 -7.11 42.10
C ALA A 341 -7.61 -5.59 42.25
N ASN A 342 -7.94 -4.77 41.24
CA ASN A 342 -7.60 -3.34 41.18
C ASN A 342 -6.09 -3.10 41.42
N HIS A 343 -5.24 -3.89 40.77
CA HIS A 343 -3.80 -3.78 40.96
C HIS A 343 -3.29 -2.44 40.39
N HIS A 344 -2.52 -1.69 41.18
CA HIS A 344 -2.06 -0.32 40.87
C HIS A 344 -1.40 -0.16 39.49
N SER A 345 -0.76 -1.21 38.95
CA SER A 345 -0.15 -1.21 37.61
C SER A 345 -1.17 -1.22 36.46
N MET A 346 -2.46 -1.47 36.74
CA MET A 346 -3.57 -1.57 35.80
C MET A 346 -4.71 -0.57 36.09
N THR A 347 -4.69 0.09 37.27
CA THR A 347 -5.75 0.98 37.77
C THR A 347 -5.17 2.16 38.58
N GLY A 348 -4.03 2.71 38.15
CA GLY A 348 -3.28 3.78 38.83
C GLY A 348 -2.88 4.97 37.93
N SER A 349 -3.37 5.03 36.69
CA SER A 349 -3.05 6.05 35.69
C SER A 349 -4.19 7.07 35.50
N LYS A 350 -3.85 8.27 35.02
CA LYS A 350 -4.78 9.40 34.80
C LYS A 350 -5.74 9.21 33.60
N LYS A 351 -5.90 7.99 33.09
CA LYS A 351 -6.77 7.63 31.97
C LYS A 351 -7.50 6.29 32.16
N ASP A 352 -7.49 5.73 33.37
CA ASP A 352 -8.04 4.39 33.59
C ASP A 352 -9.56 4.36 33.62
N THR A 353 -10.13 3.21 33.23
CA THR A 353 -11.57 3.02 33.10
C THR A 353 -12.28 3.09 34.46
N GLU A 354 -13.38 3.82 34.54
CA GLU A 354 -14.19 3.98 35.77
C GLU A 354 -14.73 2.65 36.34
N HIS A 355 -14.74 1.56 35.56
CA HIS A 355 -15.33 0.26 35.92
C HIS A 355 -14.35 -0.92 35.65
N PRO A 356 -13.24 -1.04 36.40
CA PRO A 356 -12.24 -2.11 36.19
C PRO A 356 -12.83 -3.53 36.36
N ALA A 357 -13.88 -3.70 37.17
CA ALA A 357 -14.60 -4.95 37.29
C ALA A 357 -15.33 -5.38 36.00
N ALA A 358 -15.82 -4.43 35.19
CA ALA A 358 -16.43 -4.72 33.91
C ALA A 358 -15.37 -5.14 32.87
N VAL A 359 -14.22 -4.46 32.85
CA VAL A 359 -13.06 -4.81 32.03
C VAL A 359 -12.58 -6.23 32.36
N ALA A 360 -12.46 -6.56 33.65
CA ALA A 360 -12.13 -7.92 34.10
C ALA A 360 -13.16 -8.96 33.60
N ALA A 361 -14.46 -8.67 33.67
CA ALA A 361 -15.49 -9.57 33.17
C ALA A 361 -15.35 -9.84 31.66
N SER A 362 -15.11 -8.81 30.84
CA SER A 362 -14.84 -8.98 29.40
C SER A 362 -13.60 -9.83 29.13
N ILE A 363 -12.52 -9.65 29.91
CA ILE A 363 -11.30 -10.45 29.79
C ILE A 363 -11.57 -11.93 30.14
N PHE A 364 -12.30 -12.20 31.23
CA PHE A 364 -12.68 -13.58 31.56
C PHE A 364 -13.63 -14.21 30.53
N THR A 365 -14.50 -13.43 29.87
CA THR A 365 -15.28 -13.91 28.71
C THR A 365 -14.37 -14.35 27.57
N ALA A 366 -13.32 -13.58 27.26
CA ALA A 366 -12.33 -13.96 26.25
C ALA A 366 -11.54 -15.24 26.65
N VAL A 367 -11.18 -15.40 27.93
CA VAL A 367 -10.54 -16.64 28.44
C VAL A 367 -11.41 -17.88 28.16
N VAL A 368 -12.73 -17.80 28.39
CA VAL A 368 -13.65 -18.93 28.10
C VAL A 368 -13.67 -19.24 26.60
N ILE A 369 -13.70 -18.22 25.74
CA ILE A 369 -13.69 -18.41 24.28
C ILE A 369 -12.39 -19.09 23.82
N TYR A 370 -11.22 -18.64 24.30
CA TYR A 370 -9.95 -19.29 23.98
C TYR A 370 -9.83 -20.69 24.57
N ALA A 371 -10.41 -20.97 25.75
CA ALA A 371 -10.48 -22.33 26.29
C ALA A 371 -11.30 -23.26 25.39
N CYS A 372 -12.43 -22.81 24.84
CA CYS A 372 -13.20 -23.56 23.85
C CYS A 372 -12.40 -23.84 22.57
N PHE A 373 -11.65 -22.85 22.05
CA PHE A 373 -10.76 -23.05 20.89
C PHE A 373 -9.61 -24.02 21.19
N ALA A 374 -8.99 -23.94 22.37
CA ALA A 374 -7.93 -24.87 22.79
C ALA A 374 -8.44 -26.33 22.83
N VAL A 375 -9.63 -26.56 23.40
CA VAL A 375 -10.25 -27.89 23.42
C VAL A 375 -10.60 -28.38 22.01
N PHE A 376 -11.23 -27.54 21.19
CA PHE A 376 -11.64 -27.93 19.83
C PHE A 376 -10.42 -28.21 18.93
N CYS A 377 -9.46 -27.29 18.85
CA CYS A 377 -8.27 -27.44 18.03
C CYS A 377 -7.31 -28.51 18.57
N GLY A 378 -7.24 -28.69 19.89
CA GLY A 378 -6.54 -29.82 20.51
C GLY A 378 -7.13 -31.18 20.09
N PHE A 379 -8.46 -31.29 20.00
CA PHE A 379 -9.12 -32.50 19.47
C PHE A 379 -8.83 -32.71 17.97
N GLN A 380 -8.82 -31.65 17.16
CA GLN A 380 -8.41 -31.73 15.74
C GLN A 380 -6.95 -32.20 15.59
N ALA A 381 -6.03 -31.64 16.38
CA ALA A 381 -4.62 -32.03 16.39
C ALA A 381 -4.42 -33.49 16.84
N PHE A 382 -5.17 -33.95 17.86
CA PHE A 382 -5.17 -35.34 18.30
C PHE A 382 -5.69 -36.30 17.22
N LEU A 383 -6.75 -35.93 16.48
CA LEU A 383 -7.23 -36.72 15.34
C LEU A 383 -6.16 -36.86 14.25
N HIS A 384 -5.46 -35.77 13.90
CA HIS A 384 -4.34 -35.80 12.95
C HIS A 384 -3.21 -36.74 13.41
N MET A 385 -2.78 -36.63 14.67
CA MET A 385 -1.75 -37.49 15.26
C MET A 385 -2.17 -38.97 15.21
N ARG A 386 -3.43 -39.27 15.53
CA ARG A 386 -4.00 -40.63 15.46
C ARG A 386 -4.14 -41.16 14.04
N SER A 387 -4.40 -40.31 13.04
CA SER A 387 -4.35 -40.72 11.63
C SER A 387 -2.93 -41.00 11.14
N SER A 388 -1.95 -40.19 11.56
CA SER A 388 -0.52 -40.41 11.21
C SER A 388 -0.02 -41.77 11.72
N GLN A 389 -0.32 -42.10 12.98
CA GLN A 389 0.02 -43.40 13.56
C GLN A 389 -0.64 -44.61 12.85
N ARG A 390 -1.82 -44.42 12.23
CA ARG A 390 -2.50 -45.46 11.45
C ARG A 390 -1.87 -45.68 10.07
N GLY A 391 -1.16 -44.70 9.52
CA GLY A 391 -0.41 -44.85 8.26
C GLY A 391 0.88 -45.66 8.41
N ALA A 392 1.39 -45.82 9.64
CA ALA A 392 2.69 -46.46 9.91
C ALA A 392 2.66 -47.99 9.97
N ILE A 393 1.48 -48.64 9.90
CA ILE A 393 1.32 -50.10 9.97
C ILE A 393 0.86 -50.62 8.60
N SER A 394 1.74 -50.52 7.60
CA SER A 394 1.47 -50.96 6.22
C SER A 394 2.73 -51.33 5.42
N LEU A 395 3.78 -51.83 6.08
CA LEU A 395 4.96 -52.42 5.45
C LEU A 395 5.41 -53.69 6.18
N ASN A 396 4.93 -54.83 5.68
CA ASN A 396 5.50 -56.18 5.74
C ASN A 396 4.68 -57.07 4.80
#